data_AF-A0A3M1PU42-F1
#
_entry.id   AF-A0A3M1PU42-F1
#
_cell.length_a   1.000
_cell.length_b   1.000
_cell.length_c   1.000
_cell.angle_alpha   90.00
_cell.angle_beta   90.00
_cell.angle_gamma   90.00
#
_symmetry.space_group_name_H-M   'P 1'
#
loop_
_entity.id
_entity.type
_entity.pdbx_description
1 polymer ?
#
loop_
_entity_poly.entity_id
_entity_poly.type
_entity_poly.pdbx_seq_one_letter_code
_entity_poly.pdbx_strand_id
1 'polypeptide(L)'
;AEVALFPFPGGVRIVNRARTGGTTELDIRLNTAKDQPAQVTIGGTIAAGAAPYREWIRLGDPARALLGVFRGLLGQAGITVAGQDRIGPVPAGAHSVTRRPGRPLAEIVRAVNKYSSNFGAEVLLRHLGALRDPPQRSTAAGLSVLGDCLEAWGVARRGLVLADGSGYAPADRLTARALVTVLEHAARDPRWGPELVVSLPRAGEDGSLRNRLADLRGTVRAKTGSLARVAALAGLLARPGRPAVAFAILVNGRRRIPRESADRLLRALARDLESGRLPASSGIRGPDRGVAVGDAANDPR
;
A
#
# COMPACT_ATOMS: atom_id res chain seq x y z
N ALA A 1 17.40 7.70 -28.90
CA ALA A 1 16.79 7.29 -27.62
C ALA A 1 16.82 5.77 -27.53
N GLU A 2 17.51 5.23 -26.52
CA GLU A 2 17.55 3.79 -26.27
C GLU A 2 16.47 3.40 -25.26
N VAL A 3 15.89 2.21 -25.41
CA VAL A 3 14.83 1.69 -24.54
C VAL A 3 15.22 0.32 -24.05
N ALA A 4 15.16 0.13 -22.74
CA ALA A 4 15.33 -1.17 -22.10
C ALA A 4 14.10 -1.48 -21.24
N LEU A 5 13.76 -2.77 -21.13
CA LEU A 5 12.74 -3.27 -20.24
C LEU A 5 13.41 -4.20 -19.22
N PHE A 6 13.16 -3.96 -17.94
CA PHE A 6 13.81 -4.69 -16.86
C PHE A 6 12.81 -5.18 -15.79
N PRO A 7 12.85 -6.48 -15.40
CA PRO A 7 13.50 -7.56 -16.15
C PRO A 7 12.93 -7.62 -17.58
N PHE A 8 13.53 -8.34 -18.52
CA PHE A 8 12.95 -8.51 -19.86
C PHE A 8 11.88 -9.62 -19.80
N PRO A 9 10.58 -9.31 -19.67
CA PRO A 9 9.55 -10.32 -19.85
C PRO A 9 9.55 -10.75 -21.32
N GLY A 10 9.84 -12.02 -21.57
CA GLY A 10 9.31 -12.65 -22.77
C GLY A 10 7.80 -12.36 -22.87
N GLY A 11 7.29 -12.08 -24.07
CA GLY A 11 5.89 -11.74 -24.27
C GLY A 11 5.53 -10.26 -24.14
N VAL A 12 6.51 -9.35 -24.10
CA VAL A 12 6.29 -7.91 -24.31
C VAL A 12 7.00 -7.44 -25.58
N ARG A 13 6.26 -6.83 -26.51
CA ARG A 13 6.81 -6.21 -27.72
C ARG A 13 7.03 -4.72 -27.48
N ILE A 14 8.26 -4.25 -27.68
CA ILE A 14 8.58 -2.82 -27.62
C ILE A 14 8.52 -2.24 -29.03
N VAL A 15 7.78 -1.15 -29.18
CA VAL A 15 7.75 -0.32 -30.39
C VAL A 15 8.32 1.05 -30.02
N ASN A 16 9.62 1.21 -30.22
CA ASN A 16 10.33 2.45 -29.94
C ASN A 16 10.21 3.40 -31.15
N ARG A 17 9.49 4.51 -30.95
CA ARG A 17 9.39 5.66 -31.88
C ARG A 17 9.94 6.94 -31.26
N ALA A 18 10.56 6.85 -30.08
CA ALA A 18 11.11 8.00 -29.38
C ALA A 18 12.40 8.49 -30.05
N ARG A 19 12.63 9.79 -29.96
CA ARG A 19 13.82 10.47 -30.51
C ARG A 19 14.57 11.19 -29.40
N THR A 20 15.84 11.49 -29.67
CA THR A 20 16.63 12.38 -28.80
C THR A 20 16.48 13.81 -29.33
N GLY A 21 16.27 14.80 -28.46
CA GLY A 21 16.10 16.20 -28.86
C GLY A 21 16.44 17.19 -27.73
N GLY A 22 15.84 18.39 -27.77
CA GLY A 22 16.10 19.46 -26.80
C GLY A 22 15.24 19.42 -25.53
N THR A 23 14.11 18.71 -25.57
CA THR A 23 13.16 18.61 -24.45
C THR A 23 12.83 17.15 -24.14
N THR A 24 12.37 16.90 -22.91
CA THR A 24 11.86 15.57 -22.51
C THR A 24 10.35 15.62 -22.43
N GLU A 25 9.69 14.98 -23.39
CA GLU A 25 8.26 14.83 -23.50
C GLU A 25 8.00 13.45 -24.13
N LEU A 26 7.67 12.46 -23.29
CA LEU A 26 7.49 11.08 -23.71
C LEU A 26 6.02 10.70 -23.61
N ASP A 27 5.56 9.93 -24.60
CA ASP A 27 4.23 9.30 -24.61
C ASP A 27 4.43 7.78 -24.58
N ILE A 28 4.03 7.15 -23.49
CA ILE A 28 4.19 5.71 -23.28
C ILE A 28 2.79 5.09 -23.25
N ARG A 29 2.51 4.26 -24.25
CA ARG A 29 1.24 3.56 -24.39
C ARG A 29 1.44 2.06 -24.24
N LEU A 30 0.68 1.48 -23.34
CA LEU A 30 0.58 0.04 -23.19
C LEU A 30 -0.70 -0.44 -23.88
N ASN A 31 -0.55 -1.33 -24.85
CA ASN A 31 -1.66 -2.03 -25.48
C ASN A 31 -1.64 -3.50 -25.07
N THR A 32 -2.71 -3.95 -24.44
CA THR A 32 -2.91 -5.34 -24.02
C THR A 32 -4.13 -5.88 -24.76
N ALA A 33 -3.92 -6.76 -25.73
CA ALA A 33 -5.00 -7.54 -26.33
C ALA A 33 -5.07 -8.93 -25.71
N LYS A 34 -6.27 -9.49 -25.63
CA LYS A 34 -6.47 -10.87 -25.19
C LYS A 34 -5.72 -11.79 -26.17
N ASP A 35 -4.82 -12.63 -25.64
CA ASP A 35 -4.01 -13.61 -26.37
C ASP A 35 -2.95 -13.06 -27.34
N GLN A 36 -2.55 -11.79 -27.21
CA GLN A 36 -1.35 -11.26 -27.85
C GLN A 36 -0.30 -10.83 -26.83
N PRO A 37 1.00 -10.82 -27.19
CA PRO A 37 2.04 -10.19 -26.39
C PRO A 37 1.65 -8.74 -26.09
N ALA A 38 1.87 -8.30 -24.85
CA ALA A 38 1.62 -6.90 -24.51
C ALA A 38 2.54 -5.99 -25.35
N GLN A 39 2.01 -4.93 -25.95
CA GLN A 39 2.80 -4.01 -26.76
C GLN A 39 3.00 -2.68 -26.03
N VAL A 40 4.25 -2.30 -25.82
CA VAL A 40 4.64 -1.00 -25.27
C VAL A 40 5.11 -0.12 -26.43
N THR A 41 4.35 0.93 -26.73
CA THR A 41 4.72 1.93 -27.73
C THR A 41 5.26 3.16 -27.01
N ILE A 42 6.44 3.61 -27.40
CA ILE A 42 7.11 4.77 -26.79
C ILE A 42 7.33 5.79 -27.89
N GLY A 43 6.67 6.95 -27.78
CA GLY A 43 6.82 8.08 -28.67
C GLY A 43 7.38 9.32 -27.95
N GLY A 44 7.54 10.40 -28.72
CA GLY A 44 8.00 11.68 -28.20
C GLY A 44 9.52 11.85 -28.22
N THR A 45 10.02 12.72 -27.34
CA THR A 45 11.42 13.18 -27.32
C THR A 45 12.00 13.03 -25.92
N ILE A 46 13.26 12.59 -25.81
CA ILE A 46 14.06 12.68 -24.58
C ILE A 46 15.20 13.67 -24.81
N ALA A 47 15.44 14.58 -23.87
CA ALA A 47 16.49 15.58 -24.02
C ALA A 47 17.89 14.94 -24.00
N ALA A 48 18.81 15.44 -24.83
CA ALA A 48 20.21 15.03 -24.75
C ALA A 48 20.78 15.33 -23.35
N GLY A 49 21.45 14.35 -22.73
CA GLY A 49 21.98 14.48 -21.36
C GLY A 49 20.96 14.37 -20.23
N ALA A 50 19.67 14.14 -20.53
CA ALA A 50 18.67 13.90 -19.49
C ALA A 50 18.97 12.61 -18.70
N ALA A 51 18.59 12.61 -17.42
CA ALA A 51 18.59 11.39 -16.62
C ALA A 51 17.65 10.34 -17.25
N PRO A 52 17.92 9.03 -17.05
CA PRO A 52 17.06 7.97 -17.57
C PRO A 52 15.62 8.12 -17.09
N TYR A 53 14.67 8.17 -18.03
CA TYR A 53 13.25 8.11 -17.72
C TYR A 53 12.84 6.67 -17.37
N ARG A 54 12.05 6.50 -16.30
CA ARG A 54 11.61 5.18 -15.82
C ARG A 54 10.10 5.16 -15.60
N GLU A 55 9.43 4.21 -16.22
CA GLU A 55 7.99 3.99 -16.11
C GLU A 55 7.71 2.55 -15.66
N TRP A 56 6.71 2.38 -14.79
CA TRP A 56 6.24 1.06 -14.39
C TRP A 56 5.03 0.67 -15.23
N ILE A 57 5.18 -0.37 -16.05
CA ILE A 57 4.07 -0.92 -16.84
C ILE A 57 3.37 -2.05 -16.09
N ARG A 58 2.03 -2.08 -16.12
CA ARG A 58 1.25 -3.21 -15.59
C ARG A 58 1.07 -4.25 -16.68
N LEU A 59 1.51 -5.47 -16.44
CA LEU A 59 1.24 -6.58 -17.36
C LEU A 59 -0.12 -7.19 -17.03
N GLY A 60 -0.92 -7.48 -18.06
CA GLY A 60 -2.30 -7.95 -17.88
C GLY A 60 -2.40 -9.35 -17.24
N ASP A 61 -1.57 -10.30 -17.69
CA ASP A 61 -1.49 -11.65 -17.13
C ASP A 61 -0.15 -11.85 -16.39
N PRO A 62 -0.15 -11.83 -15.04
CA PRO A 62 1.07 -11.96 -14.26
C PRO A 62 1.69 -13.37 -14.34
N ALA A 63 0.91 -14.42 -14.57
CA ALA A 63 1.42 -15.79 -14.69
C ALA A 63 2.15 -15.98 -16.02
N ARG A 64 1.56 -15.50 -17.12
CA ARG A 64 2.24 -15.48 -18.44
C ARG A 64 3.48 -14.59 -18.41
N ALA A 65 3.41 -13.42 -17.78
CA ALA A 65 4.56 -12.54 -17.62
C ALA A 65 5.71 -13.22 -16.87
N LEU A 66 5.41 -13.91 -15.77
CA LEU A 66 6.41 -14.65 -14.99
C LEU A 66 7.08 -15.75 -15.83
N LEU A 67 6.28 -16.54 -16.58
CA LEU A 67 6.81 -17.58 -17.47
C LEU A 67 7.76 -17.00 -18.51
N GLY A 68 7.38 -15.89 -19.15
CA GLY A 68 8.22 -15.21 -20.14
C GLY A 68 9.54 -14.69 -19.57
N VAL A 69 9.52 -14.06 -18.38
CA VAL A 69 10.75 -13.63 -17.67
C VAL A 69 11.61 -14.85 -17.33
N PHE A 70 11.00 -15.89 -16.74
CA PHE A 70 11.72 -17.06 -16.26
C PHE A 70 12.39 -17.83 -17.40
N ARG A 71 11.70 -18.02 -18.53
CA ARG A 71 12.26 -18.65 -19.73
C ARG A 71 13.43 -17.85 -20.31
N GLY A 72 13.32 -16.52 -20.33
CA GLY A 72 14.41 -15.63 -20.75
C GLY A 72 15.66 -15.79 -19.87
N LEU A 73 15.46 -15.83 -18.55
CA LEU A 73 16.56 -16.02 -17.58
C LEU A 73 17.20 -17.41 -17.68
N LEU A 74 16.41 -18.47 -17.94
CA LEU A 74 16.95 -19.81 -18.20
C LEU A 74 17.85 -19.83 -19.44
N GLY A 75 17.41 -19.18 -20.53
CA GLY A 75 18.20 -19.07 -21.76
C GLY A 75 19.52 -18.32 -21.55
N GLN A 76 19.51 -17.22 -20.79
CA GLN A 76 20.73 -16.49 -20.40
C GLN A 76 21.69 -17.33 -19.55
N ALA A 77 21.16 -18.26 -18.76
CA ALA A 77 21.93 -19.24 -17.99
C ALA A 77 22.37 -20.46 -18.82
N GLY A 78 22.09 -20.51 -20.12
CA GLY A 78 22.44 -21.63 -21.00
C GLY A 78 21.51 -22.84 -20.92
N ILE A 79 20.33 -22.70 -20.28
CA ILE A 79 19.36 -23.78 -20.12
C ILE A 79 18.31 -23.70 -21.24
N THR A 80 18.28 -24.71 -22.11
CA THR A 80 17.28 -24.81 -23.19
C THR A 80 16.03 -25.55 -22.72
N VAL A 81 14.86 -24.92 -22.90
CA VAL A 81 13.55 -25.53 -22.69
C VAL A 81 12.97 -25.92 -24.05
N ALA A 82 12.91 -27.23 -24.35
CA ALA A 82 12.44 -27.73 -25.65
C ALA A 82 10.91 -27.64 -25.84
N GLY A 83 10.15 -27.70 -24.75
CA GLY A 83 8.68 -27.68 -24.79
C GLY A 83 8.05 -26.28 -24.83
N GLN A 84 6.72 -26.24 -24.96
CA GLN A 84 5.92 -25.01 -24.86
C GLN A 84 5.56 -24.68 -23.41
N ASP A 85 5.43 -23.39 -23.12
CA ASP A 85 4.99 -22.91 -21.80
C ASP A 85 3.52 -23.26 -21.58
N ARG A 86 3.18 -23.74 -20.37
CA ARG A 86 1.81 -24.05 -19.95
C ARG A 86 1.56 -23.53 -18.54
N ILE A 87 0.36 -23.02 -18.32
CA ILE A 87 -0.13 -22.63 -16.99
C ILE A 87 -1.08 -23.73 -16.52
N GLY A 88 -0.82 -24.28 -15.33
CA GLY A 88 -1.63 -25.35 -14.77
C GLY A 88 -1.18 -25.75 -13.37
N PRO A 89 -1.89 -26.68 -12.72
CA PRO A 89 -1.48 -27.23 -11.44
C PRO A 89 -0.16 -28.01 -11.58
N VAL A 90 0.55 -28.15 -10.46
CA VAL A 90 1.74 -28.99 -10.37
C VAL A 90 1.33 -30.47 -10.57
N PRO A 91 1.91 -31.22 -11.52
CA PRO A 91 1.59 -32.63 -11.71
C PRO A 91 1.95 -33.51 -10.51
N ALA A 92 1.21 -34.61 -10.33
CA ALA A 92 1.58 -35.63 -9.37
C ALA A 92 2.96 -36.22 -9.71
N GLY A 93 3.81 -36.41 -8.70
CA GLY A 93 5.18 -36.94 -8.88
C GLY A 93 6.22 -35.89 -9.29
N ALA A 94 5.88 -34.60 -9.38
CA ALA A 94 6.87 -33.55 -9.62
C ALA A 94 7.88 -33.46 -8.47
N HIS A 95 9.18 -33.39 -8.80
CA HIS A 95 10.25 -33.21 -7.82
C HIS A 95 10.63 -31.73 -7.68
N SER A 96 10.79 -31.25 -6.44
CA SER A 96 11.24 -29.88 -6.19
C SER A 96 12.73 -29.77 -6.49
N VAL A 97 13.08 -28.94 -7.48
CA VAL A 97 14.48 -28.66 -7.86
C VAL A 97 15.09 -27.61 -6.93
N THR A 98 14.32 -26.56 -6.60
CA THR A 98 14.77 -25.48 -5.74
C THR A 98 13.58 -24.80 -5.07
N ARG A 99 13.84 -24.20 -3.91
CA ARG A 99 12.88 -23.36 -3.19
C ARG A 99 13.59 -22.11 -2.71
N ARG A 100 13.08 -20.95 -3.12
CA ARG A 100 13.51 -19.66 -2.60
C ARG A 100 12.46 -19.11 -1.65
N PRO A 101 12.75 -18.97 -0.35
CA PRO A 101 11.81 -18.33 0.55
C PRO A 101 11.61 -16.86 0.17
N GLY A 102 10.40 -16.34 0.41
CA GLY A 102 10.09 -14.92 0.26
C GLY A 102 10.78 -14.07 1.34
N ARG A 103 10.62 -12.75 1.22
CA ARG A 103 11.06 -11.81 2.26
C ARG A 103 10.25 -12.02 3.55
N PRO A 104 10.81 -11.72 4.73
CA PRO A 104 10.05 -11.68 5.98
C PRO A 104 8.81 -10.80 5.86
N LEU A 105 7.73 -11.19 6.55
CA LEU A 105 6.45 -10.45 6.52
C LEU A 105 6.63 -8.99 6.93
N ALA A 106 7.46 -8.71 7.94
CA ALA A 106 7.76 -7.36 8.39
C ALA A 106 8.30 -6.47 7.25
N GLU A 107 9.18 -7.01 6.39
CA GLU A 107 9.70 -6.26 5.25
C GLU A 107 8.64 -5.99 4.18
N ILE A 108 7.74 -6.95 3.96
CA ILE A 108 6.61 -6.80 3.04
C ILE A 108 5.66 -5.73 3.55
N VAL A 109 5.26 -5.80 4.83
CA VAL A 109 4.39 -4.80 5.49
C VAL A 109 5.04 -3.42 5.47
N ARG A 110 6.34 -3.32 5.72
CA ARG A 110 7.11 -2.07 5.58
C ARG A 110 7.01 -1.50 4.17
N ALA A 111 7.21 -2.30 3.13
CA ALA A 111 7.07 -1.82 1.76
C ALA A 111 5.63 -1.36 1.47
N VAL A 112 4.62 -2.14 1.91
CA VAL A 112 3.20 -1.79 1.75
C VAL A 112 2.87 -0.46 2.41
N ASN A 113 3.31 -0.25 3.66
CA ASN A 113 2.98 0.96 4.40
C ASN A 113 3.77 2.19 3.93
N LYS A 114 5.07 2.05 3.66
CA LYS A 114 5.91 3.18 3.21
C LYS A 114 5.49 3.69 1.84
N TYR A 115 5.17 2.79 0.91
CA TYR A 115 4.81 3.15 -0.47
C TYR A 115 3.30 3.20 -0.71
N SER A 116 2.48 2.85 0.30
CA SER A 116 1.02 2.73 0.16
C SER A 116 0.62 1.82 -1.00
N SER A 117 1.22 0.63 -1.08
CA SER A 117 1.02 -0.30 -2.20
C SER A 117 -0.33 -0.99 -2.11
N ASN A 118 -1.29 -0.57 -2.95
CA ASN A 118 -2.62 -1.20 -3.04
C ASN A 118 -2.51 -2.69 -3.41
N PHE A 119 -1.66 -3.01 -4.38
CA PHE A 119 -1.43 -4.39 -4.80
C PHE A 119 -0.90 -5.25 -3.65
N GLY A 120 0.09 -4.75 -2.91
CA GLY A 120 0.65 -5.50 -1.79
C GLY A 120 -0.37 -5.71 -0.66
N ALA A 121 -1.19 -4.71 -0.38
CA ALA A 121 -2.25 -4.83 0.63
C ALA A 121 -3.32 -5.88 0.23
N GLU A 122 -3.71 -5.89 -1.04
CA GLU A 122 -4.66 -6.88 -1.58
C GLU A 122 -4.08 -8.31 -1.57
N VAL A 123 -2.80 -8.47 -1.92
CA VAL A 123 -2.12 -9.78 -1.84
C VAL A 123 -2.05 -10.28 -0.39
N LEU A 124 -1.72 -9.41 0.57
CA LEU A 124 -1.72 -9.77 1.99
C LEU A 124 -3.11 -10.18 2.47
N LEU A 125 -4.15 -9.43 2.08
CA LEU A 125 -5.53 -9.76 2.43
C LEU A 125 -5.95 -11.13 1.88
N ARG A 126 -5.70 -11.41 0.60
CA ARG A 126 -5.99 -12.72 0.00
C ARG A 126 -5.18 -13.84 0.64
N HIS A 127 -3.96 -13.56 1.08
CA HIS A 127 -3.14 -14.51 1.80
C HIS A 127 -3.75 -14.90 3.15
N LEU A 128 -4.38 -13.95 3.88
CA LEU A 128 -5.13 -14.27 5.10
C LEU A 128 -6.27 -15.28 4.83
N GLY A 129 -7.02 -15.08 3.74
CA GLY A 129 -8.04 -16.04 3.31
C GLY A 129 -7.45 -17.42 3.04
N ALA A 130 -6.33 -17.48 2.33
CA ALA A 130 -5.62 -18.71 2.00
C ALA A 130 -5.04 -19.44 3.23
N LEU A 131 -4.67 -18.71 4.29
CA LEU A 131 -4.20 -19.29 5.54
C LEU A 131 -5.33 -19.99 6.31
N ARG A 132 -6.57 -19.49 6.18
CA ARG A 132 -7.74 -20.12 6.77
C ARG A 132 -8.25 -21.30 5.94
N ASP A 133 -8.28 -21.14 4.62
CA ASP A 133 -8.69 -22.18 3.68
C ASP A 133 -7.87 -22.07 2.36
N PRO A 134 -6.88 -22.95 2.11
CA PRO A 134 -5.92 -22.80 0.98
C PRO A 134 -6.51 -22.66 -0.44
N PRO A 135 -7.65 -23.28 -0.77
CA PRO A 135 -8.41 -23.02 -2.00
C PRO A 135 -9.00 -21.60 -2.08
N GLN A 136 -9.33 -20.97 -0.95
CA GLN A 136 -9.97 -19.66 -0.89
C GLN A 136 -8.95 -18.51 -0.89
N ARG A 137 -8.39 -18.24 -2.08
CA ARG A 137 -7.42 -17.15 -2.30
C ARG A 137 -8.09 -15.87 -2.80
N SER A 138 -9.18 -15.46 -2.14
CA SER A 138 -10.04 -14.35 -2.59
C SER A 138 -10.05 -13.19 -1.61
N THR A 139 -10.40 -12.00 -2.12
CA THR A 139 -10.61 -10.79 -1.31
C THR A 139 -11.66 -11.05 -0.24
N ALA A 140 -12.79 -11.67 -0.61
CA ALA A 140 -13.89 -11.97 0.30
C ALA A 140 -13.47 -12.87 1.46
N ALA A 141 -12.69 -13.93 1.18
CA ALA A 141 -12.17 -14.81 2.23
C ALA A 141 -11.24 -14.05 3.20
N GLY A 142 -10.34 -13.22 2.66
CA GLY A 142 -9.48 -12.35 3.45
C GLY A 142 -10.25 -11.34 4.31
N LEU A 143 -11.29 -10.72 3.75
CA LEU A 143 -12.14 -9.77 4.48
C LEU A 143 -12.88 -10.41 5.64
N SER A 144 -13.32 -11.65 5.49
CA SER A 144 -13.94 -12.38 6.60
C SER A 144 -12.93 -12.63 7.72
N VAL A 145 -11.72 -13.08 7.42
CA VAL A 145 -10.65 -13.25 8.42
C VAL A 145 -10.30 -11.93 9.11
N LEU A 146 -10.20 -10.84 8.34
CA LEU A 146 -9.93 -9.51 8.87
C LEU A 146 -11.06 -9.02 9.77
N GLY A 147 -12.32 -9.23 9.37
CA GLY A 147 -13.49 -8.86 10.17
C GLY A 147 -13.53 -9.56 11.53
N ASP A 148 -13.28 -10.87 11.55
CA ASP A 148 -13.23 -11.67 12.79
C ASP A 148 -12.10 -11.18 13.70
N CYS A 149 -10.94 -10.84 13.13
CA CYS A 149 -9.81 -10.29 13.85
C CYS A 149 -10.10 -8.92 14.48
N LEU A 150 -10.70 -8.01 13.71
CA LEU A 150 -11.08 -6.67 14.20
C LEU A 150 -12.13 -6.76 15.32
N GLU A 151 -13.11 -7.65 15.19
CA GLU A 151 -14.10 -7.88 16.24
C GLU A 151 -13.44 -8.43 17.52
N ALA A 152 -12.52 -9.39 17.40
CA ALA A 152 -11.75 -9.91 18.52
C ALA A 152 -10.90 -8.83 19.22
N TRP A 153 -10.52 -7.77 18.50
CA TRP A 153 -9.82 -6.60 19.05
C TRP A 153 -10.75 -5.53 19.62
N GLY A 154 -12.07 -5.78 19.62
CA GLY A 154 -13.08 -4.86 20.15
C GLY A 154 -13.47 -3.74 19.18
N VAL A 155 -13.15 -3.86 17.89
CA VAL A 155 -13.60 -2.89 16.88
C VAL A 155 -15.09 -3.11 16.63
N ALA A 156 -15.89 -2.08 16.87
CA ALA A 156 -17.33 -2.12 16.59
C ALA A 156 -17.60 -2.32 15.10
N ARG A 157 -18.47 -3.29 14.77
CA ARG A 157 -18.97 -3.50 13.40
C ARG A 157 -19.77 -2.31 12.87
N ARG A 158 -20.40 -1.53 13.76
CA ARG A 158 -21.18 -0.34 13.38
C ARG A 158 -20.26 0.70 12.72
N GLY A 159 -20.54 1.04 11.47
CA GLY A 159 -19.76 2.02 10.70
C GLY A 159 -18.48 1.45 10.08
N LEU A 160 -18.29 0.13 10.14
CA LEU A 160 -17.21 -0.59 9.48
C LEU A 160 -17.76 -1.29 8.21
N VAL A 161 -17.23 -0.92 7.05
CA VAL A 161 -17.47 -1.60 5.77
C VAL A 161 -16.10 -1.81 5.13
N LEU A 162 -15.75 -3.06 4.85
CA LEU A 162 -14.49 -3.41 4.22
C LEU A 162 -14.80 -4.08 2.88
N ALA A 163 -14.30 -3.50 1.79
CA ALA A 163 -14.54 -3.94 0.42
C ALA A 163 -13.24 -4.40 -0.26
N ASP A 164 -12.09 -3.88 0.15
CA ASP A 164 -10.77 -4.36 -0.28
C ASP A 164 -9.70 -4.21 0.82
N GLY A 165 -8.48 -4.69 0.55
CA GLY A 165 -7.37 -4.61 1.51
C GLY A 165 -6.60 -3.29 1.48
N SER A 166 -6.82 -2.45 0.47
CA SER A 166 -6.03 -1.26 0.16
C SER A 166 -6.65 0.06 0.61
N GLY A 167 -7.97 0.10 0.82
CA GLY A 167 -8.73 1.33 1.04
C GLY A 167 -9.03 2.09 -0.26
N TYR A 168 -8.93 1.46 -1.42
CA TYR A 168 -9.18 2.10 -2.72
C TYR A 168 -10.66 2.03 -3.11
N ALA A 169 -11.36 0.99 -2.68
CA ALA A 169 -12.78 0.79 -2.95
C ALA A 169 -13.60 1.96 -2.38
N PRO A 170 -14.43 2.63 -3.21
CA PRO A 170 -15.30 3.72 -2.74
C PRO A 170 -16.32 3.29 -1.67
N ALA A 171 -16.53 1.98 -1.49
CA ALA A 171 -17.42 1.41 -0.49
C ALA A 171 -16.78 1.31 0.91
N ASP A 172 -15.46 1.42 1.04
CA ASP A 172 -14.78 1.29 2.34
C ASP A 172 -15.26 2.36 3.34
N ARG A 173 -15.61 1.93 4.54
CA ARG A 173 -15.99 2.80 5.66
C ARG A 173 -15.26 2.34 6.92
N LEU A 174 -14.59 3.29 7.55
CA LEU A 174 -13.87 3.09 8.81
C LEU A 174 -14.17 4.27 9.72
N THR A 175 -14.23 4.01 11.02
CA THR A 175 -14.31 5.08 12.02
C THR A 175 -12.90 5.43 12.52
N ALA A 176 -12.70 6.68 12.95
CA ALA A 176 -11.45 7.08 13.58
C ALA A 176 -11.17 6.24 14.84
N ARG A 177 -12.22 5.87 15.59
CA ARG A 177 -12.11 4.97 16.75
C ARG A 177 -11.59 3.59 16.34
N ALA A 178 -12.10 2.98 15.27
CA ALA A 178 -11.63 1.68 14.78
C ALA A 178 -10.12 1.68 14.48
N LEU A 179 -9.63 2.72 13.79
CA LEU A 179 -8.20 2.85 13.47
C LEU A 179 -7.34 3.04 14.73
N VAL A 180 -7.82 3.86 15.66
CA VAL A 180 -7.17 4.06 16.96
C VAL A 180 -7.10 2.74 17.73
N THR A 181 -8.21 1.98 17.85
CA THR A 181 -8.24 0.67 18.51
C THR A 181 -7.21 -0.30 17.93
N VAL A 182 -7.08 -0.35 16.60
CA VAL A 182 -6.06 -1.19 15.93
C VAL A 182 -4.64 -0.73 16.29
N LEU A 183 -4.37 0.58 16.26
CA LEU A 183 -3.06 1.14 16.62
C LEU A 183 -2.71 0.88 18.09
N GLU A 184 -3.69 0.95 18.98
CA GLU A 184 -3.53 0.66 20.41
C GLU A 184 -3.25 -0.80 20.68
N HIS A 185 -3.95 -1.69 19.96
CA HIS A 185 -3.73 -3.12 20.04
C HIS A 185 -2.31 -3.45 19.57
N ALA A 186 -1.89 -2.90 18.43
CA ALA A 186 -0.52 -3.03 17.93
C ALA A 186 0.53 -2.49 18.90
N ALA A 187 0.32 -1.31 19.48
CA ALA A 187 1.28 -0.69 20.39
C ALA A 187 1.48 -1.51 21.68
N ARG A 188 0.54 -2.39 22.05
CA ARG A 188 0.59 -3.22 23.26
C ARG A 188 1.08 -4.65 23.01
N ASP A 189 1.11 -5.11 21.76
CA ASP A 189 1.55 -6.48 21.43
C ASP A 189 3.07 -6.50 21.11
N PRO A 190 3.92 -7.03 22.00
CA PRO A 190 5.37 -7.02 21.78
C PRO A 190 5.82 -7.96 20.65
N ARG A 191 4.96 -8.89 20.19
CA ARG A 191 5.33 -9.92 19.21
C ARG A 191 5.44 -9.37 17.79
N TRP A 192 4.64 -8.34 17.47
CA TRP A 192 4.57 -7.78 16.12
C TRP A 192 4.34 -6.26 16.09
N GLY A 193 3.92 -5.66 17.21
CA GLY A 193 3.67 -4.23 17.33
C GLY A 193 4.83 -3.34 16.88
N PRO A 194 6.07 -3.58 17.35
CA PRO A 194 7.24 -2.80 16.93
C PRO A 194 7.42 -2.77 15.41
N GLU A 195 7.23 -3.91 14.73
CA GLU A 195 7.35 -4.01 13.28
C GLU A 195 6.26 -3.20 12.56
N LEU A 196 5.01 -3.23 13.04
CA LEU A 196 3.96 -2.40 12.48
C LEU A 196 4.30 -0.92 12.67
N VAL A 197 4.73 -0.50 13.85
CA VAL A 197 5.07 0.91 14.13
C VAL A 197 6.23 1.38 13.23
N VAL A 198 7.28 0.57 13.09
CA VAL A 198 8.44 0.90 12.25
C VAL A 198 8.07 0.94 10.76
N SER A 199 7.09 0.14 10.34
CA SER A 199 6.58 0.12 8.97
C SER A 199 5.90 1.42 8.53
N LEU A 200 5.34 2.20 9.47
CA LEU A 200 4.61 3.44 9.17
C LEU A 200 5.55 4.56 8.69
N PRO A 201 5.18 5.35 7.65
CA PRO A 201 5.92 6.52 7.22
C PRO A 201 6.27 7.49 8.35
N ARG A 202 7.48 8.06 8.32
CA ARG A 202 7.97 9.05 9.28
C ARG A 202 7.82 10.46 8.71
N ALA A 203 7.27 11.35 9.51
CA ALA A 203 7.08 12.75 9.16
C ALA A 203 8.41 13.41 8.73
N GLY A 204 8.41 14.03 7.56
CA GLY A 204 9.57 14.74 7.00
C GLY A 204 10.74 13.87 6.53
N GLU A 205 10.60 12.53 6.52
CA GLU A 205 11.77 11.66 6.37
C GLU A 205 11.60 10.54 5.35
N ASP A 206 10.50 9.80 5.37
CA ASP A 206 10.36 8.66 4.47
C ASP A 206 8.91 8.38 4.02
N GLY A 207 8.81 7.42 3.09
CA GLY A 207 7.53 6.97 2.55
C GLY A 207 6.68 8.10 1.98
N SER A 208 5.36 8.03 2.22
CA SER A 208 4.39 9.04 1.80
C SER A 208 4.43 10.34 2.61
N LEU A 209 5.25 10.42 3.66
CA LEU A 209 5.44 11.63 4.48
C LEU A 209 6.81 12.30 4.29
N ARG A 210 7.68 11.78 3.41
CA ARG A 210 9.05 12.30 3.20
C ARG A 210 9.15 13.83 3.05
N ASN A 211 8.16 14.45 2.39
CA ASN A 211 8.13 15.89 2.10
C ASN A 211 6.97 16.59 2.83
N ARG A 212 6.43 16.00 3.91
CA ARG A 212 5.29 16.52 4.67
C ARG A 212 5.59 16.49 6.15
N LEU A 213 5.02 17.43 6.91
CA LEU A 213 5.12 17.46 8.38
C LEU A 213 6.59 17.48 8.88
N ALA A 214 7.48 18.20 8.20
CA ALA A 214 8.88 18.31 8.60
C ALA A 214 9.07 18.96 9.99
N ASP A 215 8.09 19.77 10.41
CA ASP A 215 7.95 20.34 11.74
C ASP A 215 7.66 19.30 12.83
N LEU A 216 7.18 18.10 12.46
CA LEU A 216 6.93 16.96 13.36
C LEU A 216 7.94 15.82 13.14
N ARG A 217 9.13 16.15 12.63
CA ARG A 217 10.21 15.18 12.40
C ARG A 217 10.60 14.52 13.71
N GLY A 218 10.84 13.20 13.68
CA GLY A 218 11.17 12.42 14.88
C GLY A 218 10.01 12.13 15.85
N THR A 219 8.87 12.82 15.74
CA THR A 219 7.74 12.63 16.66
C THR A 219 6.57 11.85 16.06
N VAL A 220 6.36 11.90 14.74
CA VAL A 220 5.20 11.25 14.10
C VAL A 220 5.58 10.09 13.19
N ARG A 221 4.87 8.97 13.38
CA ARG A 221 4.80 7.82 12.46
C ARG A 221 3.35 7.57 12.07
N ALA A 222 2.99 7.68 10.79
CA ALA A 222 1.60 7.59 10.39
C ALA A 222 1.39 7.07 8.96
N LYS A 223 0.30 6.31 8.78
CA LYS A 223 -0.19 5.91 7.46
C LYS A 223 -1.04 7.04 6.88
N THR A 224 -0.79 7.36 5.61
CA THR A 224 -1.57 8.33 4.83
C THR A 224 -2.68 7.65 4.04
N GLY A 225 -3.80 8.36 3.86
CA GLY A 225 -4.83 8.07 2.86
C GLY A 225 -5.19 9.34 2.08
N SER A 226 -5.29 9.24 0.75
CA SER A 226 -5.64 10.39 -0.10
C SER A 226 -6.37 9.93 -1.35
N LEU A 227 -7.62 10.35 -1.49
CA LEU A 227 -8.43 10.25 -2.70
C LEU A 227 -8.96 11.64 -3.04
N ALA A 228 -9.62 11.81 -4.19
CA ALA A 228 -10.11 13.12 -4.62
C ALA A 228 -10.89 13.85 -3.52
N ARG A 229 -11.76 13.15 -2.78
CA ARG A 229 -12.67 13.69 -1.77
C ARG A 229 -12.35 13.25 -0.33
N VAL A 230 -11.15 12.71 -0.11
CA VAL A 230 -10.75 12.12 1.18
C VAL A 230 -9.30 12.51 1.51
N ALA A 231 -9.08 12.98 2.73
CA ALA A 231 -7.75 13.09 3.33
C ALA A 231 -7.75 12.38 4.69
N ALA A 232 -6.83 11.45 4.87
CA ALA A 232 -6.73 10.66 6.09
C ALA A 232 -5.29 10.54 6.57
N LEU A 233 -5.12 10.52 7.88
CA LEU A 233 -3.84 10.25 8.55
C LEU A 233 -4.12 9.53 9.87
N ALA A 234 -3.49 8.37 10.07
CA ALA A 234 -3.62 7.62 11.32
C ALA A 234 -2.26 7.05 11.74
N GLY A 235 -1.94 7.15 13.02
CA GLY A 235 -0.63 6.73 13.51
C GLY A 235 -0.38 7.06 14.97
N LEU A 236 0.91 7.18 15.29
CA LEU A 236 1.41 7.45 16.63
C LEU A 236 2.15 8.79 16.65
N LEU A 237 1.88 9.57 17.69
CA LEU A 237 2.59 10.79 18.05
C LEU A 237 3.39 10.54 19.33
N ALA A 238 4.71 10.49 19.22
CA ALA A 238 5.64 10.31 20.33
C ALA A 238 5.71 11.59 21.16
N ARG A 239 5.81 11.43 22.48
CA ARG A 239 5.90 12.53 23.44
C ARG A 239 7.08 12.25 24.38
N PRO A 240 8.10 13.11 24.43
CA PRO A 240 9.25 12.90 25.32
C PRO A 240 8.81 12.68 26.77
N GLY A 241 9.33 11.63 27.41
CA GLY A 241 9.03 11.28 28.80
C GLY A 241 7.58 10.87 29.08
N ARG A 242 6.76 10.63 28.04
CA ARG A 242 5.33 10.28 28.19
C ARG A 242 4.94 9.16 27.22
N PRO A 243 3.86 8.42 27.50
CA PRO A 243 3.28 7.51 26.51
C PRO A 243 2.94 8.23 25.21
N ALA A 244 3.21 7.58 24.09
CA ALA A 244 2.79 8.01 22.77
C ALA A 244 1.26 8.03 22.66
N VAL A 245 0.73 8.89 21.79
CA VAL A 245 -0.71 9.01 21.54
C VAL A 245 -1.03 8.38 20.20
N ALA A 246 -1.98 7.44 20.17
CA ALA A 246 -2.61 6.97 18.95
C ALA A 246 -3.65 7.99 18.48
N PHE A 247 -3.62 8.29 17.18
CA PHE A 247 -4.54 9.23 16.56
C PHE A 247 -5.08 8.69 15.23
N ALA A 248 -6.28 9.14 14.88
CA ALA A 248 -6.83 9.00 13.53
C ALA A 248 -7.60 10.26 13.14
N ILE A 249 -7.26 10.80 11.98
CA ILE A 249 -7.88 11.97 11.36
C ILE A 249 -8.46 11.50 10.03
N LEU A 250 -9.77 11.61 9.89
CA LEU A 250 -10.50 11.24 8.69
C LEU A 250 -11.32 12.43 8.21
N VAL A 251 -11.00 12.96 7.04
CA VAL A 251 -11.70 14.11 6.43
C VAL A 251 -12.33 13.66 5.12
N ASN A 252 -13.66 13.69 5.06
CA ASN A 252 -14.46 13.37 3.89
C ASN A 252 -15.25 14.59 3.45
N GLY A 253 -15.56 14.73 2.15
CA GLY A 253 -16.30 15.88 1.66
C GLY A 253 -17.04 15.66 0.36
N ARG A 254 -17.90 16.63 0.01
CA ARG A 254 -18.59 16.67 -1.29
C ARG A 254 -17.70 17.18 -2.43
N ARG A 255 -16.64 17.91 -2.10
CA ARG A 255 -15.67 18.50 -3.04
C ARG A 255 -14.28 17.91 -2.85
N ARG A 256 -13.34 18.29 -3.73
CA ARG A 256 -11.94 17.87 -3.63
C ARG A 256 -11.35 18.30 -2.29
N ILE A 257 -10.67 17.37 -1.60
CA ILE A 257 -10.00 17.65 -0.33
C ILE A 257 -8.49 17.61 -0.53
N PRO A 258 -7.76 18.71 -0.26
CA PRO A 258 -6.31 18.69 -0.21
C PRO A 258 -5.83 17.78 0.92
N ARG A 259 -4.85 16.91 0.64
CA ARG A 259 -4.25 16.01 1.65
C ARG A 259 -3.67 16.75 2.85
N GLU A 260 -3.25 18.00 2.66
CA GLU A 260 -2.71 18.91 3.66
C GLU A 260 -3.75 19.28 4.74
N SER A 261 -5.04 19.01 4.51
CA SER A 261 -6.10 19.22 5.50
C SER A 261 -5.90 18.34 6.73
N ALA A 262 -5.52 17.06 6.55
CA ALA A 262 -5.17 16.19 7.66
C ALA A 262 -3.88 16.64 8.37
N ASP A 263 -2.92 17.22 7.63
CA ASP A 263 -1.67 17.74 8.19
C ASP A 263 -1.93 18.92 9.13
N ARG A 264 -2.84 19.84 8.76
CA ARG A 264 -3.22 20.98 9.62
C ARG A 264 -3.86 20.51 10.93
N LEU A 265 -4.74 19.51 10.86
CA LEU A 265 -5.39 18.94 12.04
C LEU A 265 -4.38 18.22 12.94
N LEU A 266 -3.44 17.46 12.37
CA LEU A 266 -2.38 16.83 13.16
C LEU A 266 -1.48 17.86 13.87
N ARG A 267 -1.12 18.96 13.19
CA ARG A 267 -0.35 20.04 13.83
C ARG A 267 -1.11 20.72 14.96
N ALA A 268 -2.42 20.93 14.80
CA ALA A 268 -3.26 21.45 15.87
C ALA A 268 -3.26 20.49 17.08
N LEU A 269 -3.48 19.20 16.84
CA LEU A 269 -3.42 18.16 17.87
C LEU A 269 -2.06 18.15 18.59
N ALA A 270 -0.95 18.21 17.84
CA ALA A 270 0.40 18.23 18.43
C ALA A 270 0.58 19.44 19.36
N ARG A 271 0.21 20.65 18.90
CA ARG A 271 0.30 21.88 19.70
C ARG A 271 -0.57 21.82 20.95
N ASP A 272 -1.78 21.29 20.86
CA ASP A 272 -2.70 21.20 21.99
C ASP A 272 -2.25 20.18 23.04
N LEU A 273 -1.60 19.11 22.61
CA LEU A 273 -0.96 18.13 23.50
C LEU A 273 0.28 18.69 24.19
N GLU A 274 1.10 19.47 23.47
CA GLU A 274 2.27 20.16 24.03
C GLU A 274 1.87 21.24 25.04
N SER A 275 0.83 22.02 24.73
CA SER A 275 0.35 23.08 25.62
C SER A 275 -0.48 22.56 26.81
N GLY A 276 -0.70 21.24 26.93
CA GLY A 276 -1.53 20.64 27.98
C GLY A 276 -3.02 20.98 27.90
N ARG A 277 -3.49 21.55 26.77
CA ARG A 277 -4.89 21.94 26.57
C ARG A 277 -5.80 20.74 26.37
N LEU A 278 -5.26 19.66 25.84
CA LEU A 278 -5.92 18.35 25.85
C LEU A 278 -5.34 17.54 27.03
N PRO A 279 -6.18 17.07 27.98
CA PRO A 279 -5.69 16.19 29.03
C PRO A 279 -5.08 14.95 28.37
N ALA A 280 -3.93 14.48 28.89
CA ALA A 280 -3.28 13.25 28.44
C ALA A 280 -4.18 12.01 28.54
N SER A 281 -5.32 12.17 29.22
CA SER A 281 -6.46 11.27 29.26
C SER A 281 -7.75 12.11 29.36
N SER A 282 -8.45 12.37 28.26
CA SER A 282 -9.92 12.50 28.35
C SER A 282 -10.46 11.10 28.61
N GLY A 283 -10.47 10.72 29.90
CA GLY A 283 -11.01 9.45 30.35
C GLY A 283 -12.50 9.38 30.06
N ILE A 284 -12.88 8.79 28.94
CA ILE A 284 -14.12 8.03 28.89
C ILE A 284 -13.80 6.70 29.58
N ARG A 285 -14.28 6.52 30.81
CA ARG A 285 -14.13 5.24 31.53
C ARG A 285 -14.74 4.13 30.67
N GLY A 286 -13.89 3.25 30.12
CA GLY A 286 -14.25 2.15 29.23
C GLY A 286 -13.03 1.70 28.42
N PRO A 287 -13.08 0.56 27.68
CA PRO A 287 -11.94 -0.01 26.94
C PRO A 287 -11.41 0.86 25.78
N ASP A 288 -11.96 2.06 25.60
CA ASP A 288 -11.60 3.01 24.55
C ASP A 288 -10.50 3.96 25.02
N ARG A 289 -9.27 3.69 24.60
CA ARG A 289 -8.18 4.67 24.61
C ARG A 289 -8.06 5.25 23.21
N GLY A 290 -7.77 6.56 23.13
CA GLY A 290 -7.26 7.25 21.94
C GLY A 290 -8.14 8.37 21.36
N VAL A 291 -7.49 9.28 20.63
CA VAL A 291 -8.08 10.55 20.20
C VAL A 291 -8.61 10.41 18.77
N ALA A 292 -9.94 10.42 18.64
CA ALA A 292 -10.65 10.39 17.36
C ALA A 292 -11.17 11.79 17.02
N VAL A 293 -10.65 12.40 15.95
CA VAL A 293 -11.21 13.64 15.39
C VAL A 293 -11.89 13.27 14.07
N GLY A 294 -13.22 13.22 14.08
CA GLY A 294 -14.04 12.99 12.90
C GLY A 294 -15.04 14.13 12.75
N ASP A 295 -14.99 14.82 11.61
CA ASP A 295 -16.00 15.81 11.25
C ASP A 295 -17.14 15.06 10.54
N ALA A 296 -18.27 14.91 11.23
CA ALA A 296 -19.44 14.20 10.75
C ALA A 296 -20.27 15.10 9.83
N ALA A 297 -19.78 15.36 8.62
CA ALA A 297 -20.61 15.95 7.56
C ALA A 297 -21.32 14.84 6.78
N ASN A 298 -22.29 14.19 7.42
CA ASN A 298 -23.26 13.33 6.75
C ASN A 298 -24.67 13.72 7.21
N ASP A 299 -25.12 14.91 6.78
CA ASP A 299 -26.54 15.26 6.79
C ASP A 299 -27.17 14.73 5.48
N PRO A 300 -28.15 13.81 5.56
CA PRO A 300 -28.89 13.34 4.40
C PRO A 300 -29.98 14.35 4.04
N ARG A 301 -29.61 15.32 3.21
CA ARG A 301 -30.51 16.00 2.27
C ARG A 301 -29.81 16.16 0.93
#